data_AF-K2F9W2-F1
#
_entry.id   AF-K2F9W2-F1
#
_cell.length_a   1.000
_cell.length_b   1.000
_cell.length_c   1.000
_cell.angle_alpha   90.00
_cell.angle_beta   90.00
_cell.angle_gamma   90.00
#
_symmetry.space_group_name_H-M   'P 1'
#
loop_
_entity.id
_entity.type
_entity.pdbx_description
1 polymer ?
#
loop_
_entity_poly.entity_id
_entity_poly.type
_entity_poly.pdbx_seq_one_letter_code
_entity_poly.pdbx_strand_id
1 'polypeptide(L)'
;MKENKSLFNTITQIAIPVLTVGTQIAIALKYPQWGLVINLISQPFWIYSSWKAYKKAGQIGLLVTTLMVTVVIIFGIINYFFR
;
A
#
# COMPACT_ATOMS: atom_id res chain seq x y z
N MET A 1 12.09 23.35 -15.20
CA MET A 1 12.50 21.94 -15.32
C MET A 1 11.23 21.13 -15.61
N LYS A 2 10.99 20.79 -16.88
CA LYS A 2 9.70 20.28 -17.39
C LYS A 2 9.39 18.90 -16.83
N GLU A 3 8.12 18.72 -16.47
CA GLU A 3 7.50 17.53 -15.91
C GLU A 3 7.83 16.27 -16.72
N ASN A 4 8.69 15.41 -16.17
CA ASN A 4 8.55 13.98 -16.44
C ASN A 4 7.59 13.43 -15.38
N LYS A 5 6.29 13.70 -15.55
CA LYS A 5 5.22 13.00 -14.80
C LYS A 5 5.25 11.54 -15.27
N SER A 6 6.21 10.79 -14.73
CA SER A 6 6.39 9.36 -14.97
C SER A 6 5.03 8.68 -14.85
N LEU A 7 4.62 7.90 -15.85
CA LEU A 7 3.39 7.09 -15.88
C LEU A 7 3.15 6.39 -14.54
N PHE A 8 4.23 5.95 -13.89
CA PHE A 8 4.21 5.33 -12.57
C PHE A 8 3.64 6.21 -11.46
N ASN A 9 3.85 7.53 -11.48
CA ASN A 9 3.24 8.47 -10.55
C ASN A 9 1.71 8.53 -10.71
N THR A 10 1.23 8.52 -11.95
CA THR A 10 -0.21 8.54 -12.24
C THR A 10 -0.84 7.21 -11.82
N ILE A 11 -0.18 6.09 -12.18
CA ILE A 11 -0.60 4.76 -11.74
C ILE A 11 -0.64 4.69 -10.21
N THR A 12 0.38 5.17 -9.50
CA THR A 12 0.42 5.17 -8.03
C THR A 12 -0.72 5.97 -7.41
N GLN A 13 -1.01 7.16 -7.95
CA GLN A 13 -2.09 8.03 -7.46
C GLN A 13 -3.47 7.40 -7.61
N ILE A 14 -3.67 6.54 -8.61
CA ILE A 14 -4.94 5.81 -8.83
C ILE A 14 -4.95 4.49 -8.04
N ALA A 15 -3.84 3.75 -8.07
CA ALA A 15 -3.73 2.43 -7.47
C ALA A 15 -3.90 2.47 -5.94
N ILE A 16 -3.29 3.45 -5.25
CA ILE A 16 -3.40 3.57 -3.79
C ILE A 16 -4.87 3.64 -3.33
N PRO A 17 -5.70 4.61 -3.77
CA PRO A 17 -7.08 4.69 -3.32
C PRO A 17 -7.91 3.49 -3.76
N VAL A 18 -7.77 3.03 -5.01
CA VAL A 18 -8.55 1.89 -5.53
C VAL A 18 -8.26 0.61 -4.74
N LEU A 19 -6.99 0.29 -4.52
CA LEU A 19 -6.60 -0.92 -3.79
C LEU A 19 -6.93 -0.80 -2.29
N THR A 20 -6.72 0.37 -1.68
CA THR A 20 -7.00 0.58 -0.25
C THR A 20 -8.50 0.48 0.04
N VAL A 21 -9.34 1.12 -0.78
CA VAL A 21 -10.80 0.99 -0.68
C VAL A 21 -11.23 -0.44 -0.99
N GLY A 22 -10.65 -1.07 -2.01
CA GLY A 22 -10.88 -2.48 -2.33
C GLY A 22 -10.59 -3.42 -1.16
N THR A 23 -9.51 -3.19 -0.41
CA THR A 23 -9.22 -3.91 0.83
C THR A 23 -10.35 -3.74 1.86
N GLN A 24 -10.78 -2.51 2.13
CA GLN A 24 -11.85 -2.26 3.12
C GLN A 24 -13.16 -2.93 2.70
N ILE A 25 -13.50 -2.87 1.41
CA ILE A 25 -14.68 -3.53 0.85
C ILE A 25 -14.58 -5.05 1.03
N ALA A 26 -13.45 -5.67 0.66
CA ALA A 26 -13.28 -7.11 0.79
C ALA A 26 -13.39 -7.59 2.25
N ILE A 27 -12.81 -6.84 3.20
CA ILE A 27 -12.94 -7.12 4.63
C ILE A 27 -14.39 -6.98 5.08
N ALA A 28 -15.08 -5.89 4.69
CA ALA A 28 -16.48 -5.64 5.04
C ALA A 28 -17.43 -6.72 4.49
N LEU A 29 -17.13 -7.26 3.30
CA LEU A 29 -17.87 -8.36 2.68
C LEU A 29 -17.55 -9.74 3.26
N LYS A 30 -16.83 -9.81 4.39
CA LYS A 30 -16.42 -11.06 5.05
C LYS A 30 -15.48 -11.94 4.20
N TYR A 31 -14.66 -11.31 3.35
CA TYR A 31 -13.56 -11.95 2.64
C TYR A 31 -12.19 -11.43 3.12
N PRO A 32 -11.83 -11.61 4.40
CA PRO A 32 -10.62 -11.03 4.99
C PRO A 32 -9.34 -11.52 4.30
N GLN A 33 -9.29 -12.77 3.82
CA GLN A 33 -8.14 -13.31 3.07
C GLN A 33 -7.84 -12.51 1.80
N TRP A 34 -8.89 -12.19 1.04
CA TRP A 34 -8.76 -11.41 -0.18
C TRP A 34 -8.47 -9.94 0.13
N GLY A 35 -9.05 -9.42 1.23
CA GLY A 35 -8.70 -8.11 1.75
C GLY A 35 -7.21 -7.97 2.07
N LEU A 36 -6.61 -8.96 2.73
CA LEU A 36 -5.18 -9.00 3.04
C LEU A 36 -4.31 -9.08 1.78
N VAL A 37 -4.67 -9.92 0.81
CA VAL A 37 -3.95 -10.03 -0.47
C VAL A 37 -4.00 -8.71 -1.25
N ILE A 38 -5.18 -8.10 -1.39
CA ILE A 38 -5.33 -6.79 -2.05
C ILE A 38 -4.51 -5.72 -1.31
N ASN A 39 -4.48 -5.78 0.03
CA ASN A 39 -3.71 -4.85 0.84
C ASN A 39 -2.21 -5.02 0.59
N LEU A 40 -1.71 -6.24 0.49
CA LEU A 40 -0.31 -6.52 0.15
C LEU A 40 0.05 -6.00 -1.23
N ILE A 41 -0.81 -6.20 -2.23
CA ILE A 41 -0.64 -5.67 -3.60
C ILE A 41 -0.58 -4.12 -3.61
N SER A 42 -1.21 -3.46 -2.64
CA SER A 42 -1.14 -2.00 -2.50
C SER A 42 0.19 -1.48 -1.95
N GLN A 43 0.94 -2.31 -1.20
CA GLN A 43 2.13 -1.87 -0.47
C GLN A 43 3.26 -1.35 -1.37
N PRO A 44 3.58 -1.91 -2.56
CA PRO A 44 4.57 -1.33 -3.47
C PRO A 44 4.29 0.13 -3.84
N PHE A 45 3.02 0.49 -4.04
CA PHE A 45 2.60 1.86 -4.35
C PHE A 45 2.73 2.78 -3.13
N TRP A 46 2.33 2.29 -1.96
CA TRP A 46 2.52 3.00 -0.70
C TRP A 46 3.99 3.25 -0.39
N ILE A 47 4.87 2.25 -0.57
CA ILE A 47 6.31 2.35 -0.33
C ILE A 47 6.93 3.39 -1.27
N TYR A 48 6.59 3.36 -2.56
CA TYR A 48 7.06 4.36 -3.51
C TYR A 48 6.60 5.77 -3.12
N SER A 49 5.31 5.93 -2.81
CA SER A 49 4.72 7.22 -2.46
C SER A 49 5.34 7.78 -1.17
N SER A 50 5.50 6.95 -0.14
CA SER A 50 6.06 7.34 1.15
C SER A 50 7.56 7.62 1.07
N TRP A 51 8.32 6.87 0.28
CA TRP A 51 9.73 7.18 0.00
C TRP A 51 9.90 8.51 -0.72
N LYS A 52 9.04 8.78 -1.72
CA LYS A 52 9.03 10.07 -2.42
C LYS A 52 8.65 11.22 -1.48
N ALA A 53 7.68 11.02 -0.59
CA ALA A 53 7.29 12.00 0.43
C ALA A 53 8.43 12.26 1.42
N TYR A 54 9.13 11.21 1.87
CA TYR A 54 10.33 11.35 2.70
C TYR A 54 11.40 12.19 2.01
N LYS A 55 11.74 11.90 0.75
CA LYS A 55 12.78 12.63 0.01
C LYS A 55 12.42 14.08 -0.31
N LYS A 56 11.14 14.41 -0.47
CA LYS A 56 10.69 15.76 -0.85
C LYS A 56 10.29 16.66 0.32
N ALA A 57 9.70 16.08 1.36
CA ALA A 57 9.08 16.82 2.46
C ALA A 57 9.61 16.39 3.84
N GLY A 58 10.63 15.52 3.90
CA GLY A 58 11.19 15.03 5.16
C GLY A 58 10.26 14.11 5.95
N GLN A 59 9.16 13.64 5.35
CA GLN A 59 8.10 12.87 6.03
C GLN A 59 8.49 11.41 6.28
N ILE A 60 9.52 11.17 7.10
CA ILE A 60 10.06 9.84 7.40
C ILE A 60 9.05 8.93 8.13
N GLY A 61 8.19 9.51 8.97
CA GLY A 61 7.18 8.75 9.72
C GLY A 61 6.22 7.98 8.82
N LEU A 62 5.87 8.54 7.65
CA LEU A 62 5.02 7.85 6.67
C LEU A 62 5.74 6.62 6.09
N LEU A 63 7.02 6.76 5.73
CA LEU A 63 7.81 5.65 5.20
C LEU A 63 7.96 4.51 6.21
N VAL A 64 8.31 4.84 7.46
CA VAL A 64 8.45 3.83 8.54
C VAL A 64 7.11 3.13 8.79
N THR A 65 6.02 3.88 8.86
CA THR A 65 4.68 3.31 9.06
C THR A 65 4.31 2.36 7.92
N THR A 66 4.55 2.75 6.66
CA THR A 66 4.29 1.88 5.50
C THR A 66 5.08 0.58 5.57
N LEU A 67 6.36 0.63 5.93
CA LEU A 67 7.20 -0.57 6.06
C LEU A 67 6.67 -1.51 7.17
N MET A 68 6.31 -0.95 8.32
CA MET A 68 5.72 -1.73 9.43
C MET A 68 4.38 -2.35 9.04
N VAL A 69 3.50 -1.59 8.39
CA VAL A 69 2.22 -2.09 7.88
C VAL A 69 2.42 -3.22 6.87
N THR A 70 3.42 -3.10 5.98
CA THR A 70 3.76 -4.17 5.03
C THR A 70 4.12 -5.46 5.75
N VAL A 71 4.96 -5.38 6.79
CA VAL A 71 5.36 -6.54 7.61
C VAL A 71 4.13 -7.15 8.31
N VAL A 72 3.28 -6.33 8.92
CA VAL A 72 2.05 -6.79 9.59
C VAL A 72 1.11 -7.49 8.62
N ILE A 73 0.93 -6.97 7.40
CA ILE A 73 0.08 -7.61 6.38
C ILE A 73 0.67 -8.95 5.95
N ILE A 74 1.98 -9.05 5.75
CA ILE A 74 2.65 -10.31 5.42
C ILE A 74 2.39 -11.34 6.52
N PHE A 75 2.57 -10.97 7.79
CA PHE A 75 2.24 -11.85 8.92
C PHE A 75 0.76 -12.21 8.97
N GLY A 76 -0.13 -11.27 8.66
CA GLY A 76 -1.57 -11.53 8.57
C GLY A 76 -1.91 -12.57 7.51
N ILE A 77 -1.28 -12.50 6.33
CA ILE A 77 -1.43 -13.49 5.26
C ILE A 77 -0.89 -14.84 5.72
N ILE A 78 0.32 -14.88 6.26
CA ILE A 78 0.90 -16.14 6.75
C ILE A 78 -0.02 -16.78 7.80
N ASN A 79 -0.49 -15.99 8.76
CA ASN A 79 -1.36 -16.48 9.82
C ASN A 79 -2.72 -16.94 9.30
N TYR A 80 -3.31 -16.28 8.30
CA TYR A 80 -4.62 -16.67 7.79
C TYR A 80 -4.57 -17.91 6.89
N PHE A 81 -3.52 -18.06 6.09
CA PHE A 81 -3.44 -19.12 5.08
C PHE A 81 -2.72 -20.39 5.56
N PHE A 82 -1.86 -20.30 6.58
CA PHE A 82 -1.06 -21.42 7.07
C PHE A 82 -1.43 -21.89 8.48
N ARG A 83 -2.39 -21.25 9.14
CA ARG A 83 -2.86 -21.61 10.49
C ARG A 83 -4.38 -21.51 10.57
#